data_AF-X1E7E7-F1
#
_entry.id   AF-X1E7E7-F1
#
_cell.length_a   1.000
_cell.length_b   1.000
_cell.length_c   1.000
_cell.angle_alpha   90.00
_cell.angle_beta   90.00
_cell.angle_gamma   90.00
#
_symmetry.space_group_name_H-M   'P 1'
#
loop_
_entity.id
_entity.type
_entity.pdbx_description
1 polymer ?
#
loop_
_entity_poly.entity_id
_entity_poly.type
_entity_poly.pdbx_seq_one_letter_code
_entity_poly.pdbx_strand_id
1 'polypeptide(L)'
;IIGTFMLVAGVLFILDGRNELTSGFGPLLIGFLVWSIGLSLGGPTGYAINPARDLGPRIAHAVLPIAGKGDSDWAYSWVPVVGPIIGGVLGALFYSLLWPAL
;
A
#
# COMPACT_ATOMS: atom_id res chain seq x y z
N ILE A 1 -0.34 -6.61 -5.46
CA ILE A 1 -0.76 -5.99 -6.74
C ILE A 1 -2.08 -5.25 -6.57
N ILE A 2 -3.24 -5.93 -6.49
CA ILE A 2 -4.57 -5.28 -6.45
C ILE A 2 -4.70 -4.27 -5.29
N GLY A 3 -4.30 -4.63 -4.07
CA GLY A 3 -4.36 -3.69 -2.93
C GLY A 3 -3.55 -2.41 -3.14
N THR A 4 -2.31 -2.50 -3.65
CA THR A 4 -1.49 -1.31 -3.93
C THR A 4 -1.97 -0.53 -5.15
N PHE A 5 -2.54 -1.20 -6.15
CA PHE A 5 -3.23 -0.54 -7.25
C PHE A 5 -4.34 0.37 -6.72
N MET A 6 -5.22 -0.18 -5.87
CA MET A 6 -6.30 0.59 -5.25
C MET A 6 -5.77 1.73 -4.37
N LEU A 7 -4.69 1.47 -3.63
CA LEU A 7 -4.03 2.49 -2.81
C LEU A 7 -3.53 3.65 -3.67
N VAL A 8 -2.71 3.39 -4.68
CA VAL A 8 -2.05 4.45 -5.47
C VAL A 8 -3.07 5.20 -6.33
N ALA A 9 -3.97 4.48 -7.02
CA ALA A 9 -5.03 5.13 -7.78
C ALA A 9 -5.93 5.98 -6.86
N GLY A 10 -6.36 5.42 -5.72
CA GLY A 10 -7.20 6.13 -4.76
C GLY A 10 -6.53 7.38 -4.17
N VAL A 11 -5.25 7.31 -3.78
CA VAL A 11 -4.50 8.48 -3.28
C VAL A 11 -4.41 9.57 -4.34
N LEU A 12 -4.10 9.22 -5.59
CA LEU A 12 -4.03 10.19 -6.69
C LEU A 12 -5.38 10.84 -6.95
N PHE A 13 -6.46 10.05 -7.00
CA PHE A 13 -7.81 10.58 -7.16
C PHE A 13 -8.26 11.43 -5.98
N ILE A 14 -7.91 11.09 -4.74
CA ILE A 14 -8.25 11.90 -3.56
C ILE A 14 -7.52 13.24 -3.61
N LEU A 15 -6.21 13.22 -3.87
CA LEU A 15 -5.34 14.40 -3.80
C LEU A 15 -5.27 15.21 -5.12
N ASP A 16 -6.09 14.90 -6.12
CA ASP A 16 -6.15 15.69 -7.35
C ASP A 16 -6.56 17.14 -7.03
N GLY A 17 -5.83 18.11 -7.59
CA GLY A 17 -6.05 19.54 -7.32
C GLY A 17 -7.37 20.10 -7.85
N ARG A 18 -8.08 19.37 -8.69
CA ARG A 18 -9.47 19.66 -9.12
C ARG A 18 -10.48 19.36 -8.02
N ASN A 19 -10.12 18.55 -7.03
CA ASN A 19 -10.96 18.34 -5.86
C ASN A 19 -10.79 19.51 -4.89
N GLU A 20 -11.88 20.20 -4.59
CA GLU A 20 -11.92 21.27 -3.58
C GLU A 20 -11.93 20.67 -2.15
N LEU A 21 -10.88 19.93 -1.79
CA LEU A 21 -10.76 19.33 -0.47
C LEU A 21 -10.46 20.39 0.60
N THR A 22 -11.30 20.41 1.63
CA THR A 22 -11.02 21.15 2.86
C THR A 22 -9.70 20.70 3.47
N SER A 23 -8.90 21.67 3.96
CA SER A 23 -7.62 21.39 4.61
C SER A 23 -7.77 20.34 5.73
N GLY A 24 -6.84 19.39 5.77
CA GLY A 24 -6.84 18.29 6.75
C GLY A 24 -7.67 17.06 6.36
N PHE A 25 -8.58 17.14 5.39
CA PHE A 25 -9.38 15.97 4.97
C PHE A 25 -8.59 14.97 4.11
N GLY A 26 -7.55 15.41 3.38
CA GLY A 26 -6.72 14.51 2.56
C GLY A 26 -6.17 13.32 3.34
N PRO A 27 -5.40 13.54 4.43
CA PRO A 27 -4.91 12.44 5.28
C PRO A 27 -6.02 11.56 5.87
N LEU A 28 -7.16 12.14 6.26
CA LEU A 28 -8.30 11.38 6.79
C LEU A 28 -8.88 10.41 5.76
N LEU A 29 -9.12 10.89 4.52
CA LEU A 29 -9.64 10.08 3.42
C LEU A 29 -8.66 8.98 3.01
N ILE A 30 -7.36 9.28 2.99
CA ILE A 30 -6.32 8.27 2.76
C ILE A 30 -6.33 7.22 3.89
N GLY A 31 -6.50 7.63 5.15
CA GLY A 31 -6.67 6.72 6.27
C GLY A 31 -7.85 5.77 6.08
N PHE A 32 -9.02 6.31 5.68
CA PHE A 32 -10.18 5.48 5.36
C PHE A 32 -9.95 4.57 4.15
N LEU A 33 -9.23 5.02 3.12
CA LEU A 33 -8.84 4.16 2.00
C LEU A 33 -8.01 2.96 2.45
N VAL A 34 -6.96 3.18 3.26
CA VAL A 34 -6.14 2.09 3.79
C VAL A 34 -6.97 1.15 4.66
N TRP A 35 -7.87 1.70 5.49
CA TRP A 35 -8.78 0.91 6.32
C TRP A 35 -9.72 0.02 5.49
N SER A 36 -10.36 0.59 4.47
CA SER A 36 -11.23 -0.16 3.56
C SER A 36 -10.47 -1.25 2.79
N ILE A 37 -9.22 -1.00 2.37
CA ILE A 37 -8.36 -2.02 1.76
C ILE A 37 -8.05 -3.12 2.77
N GLY A 38 -7.74 -2.78 4.02
CA GLY A 38 -7.50 -3.77 5.08
C GLY A 38 -8.72 -4.67 5.33
N LEU A 39 -9.92 -4.09 5.40
CA LEU A 39 -11.16 -4.83 5.62
C LEU A 39 -11.55 -5.73 4.44
N SER A 40 -11.31 -5.29 3.20
CA SER A 40 -11.76 -6.00 1.99
C SER A 40 -10.71 -6.95 1.39
N LEU A 41 -9.42 -6.60 1.48
CA LEU A 41 -8.31 -7.30 0.83
C LEU A 41 -7.24 -7.78 1.83
N GLY A 42 -7.49 -7.63 3.13
CA GLY A 42 -6.54 -8.04 4.16
C GLY A 42 -6.37 -9.54 4.32
N GLY A 43 -7.41 -10.34 4.13
CA GLY A 43 -7.40 -11.78 4.41
C GLY A 43 -6.27 -12.56 3.73
N PRO A 44 -6.11 -12.49 2.39
CA PRO A 44 -5.15 -13.34 1.68
C PRO A 44 -3.66 -13.05 1.96
N THR A 45 -3.30 -11.80 2.29
CA THR A 45 -1.87 -11.38 2.35
C THR A 45 -1.56 -10.38 3.47
N GLY A 46 -2.49 -10.09 4.37
CA GLY A 46 -2.33 -9.05 5.39
C GLY A 46 -2.25 -7.63 4.82
N TYR A 47 -2.86 -7.39 3.65
CA TYR A 47 -2.82 -6.12 2.90
C TYR A 47 -1.40 -5.53 2.83
N ALA A 48 -0.41 -6.35 2.46
CA ALA A 48 0.97 -5.93 2.27
C ALA A 48 1.12 -5.02 1.03
N ILE A 49 0.65 -3.78 1.16
CA ILE A 49 0.49 -2.81 0.06
C ILE A 49 1.68 -1.84 -0.07
N ASN A 50 2.71 -1.97 0.78
CA ASN A 50 3.88 -1.11 0.82
C ASN A 50 5.14 -1.94 1.15
N PRO A 51 6.19 -1.91 0.31
CA PRO A 51 7.42 -2.67 0.54
C PRO A 51 8.11 -2.36 1.86
N ALA A 52 8.20 -1.08 2.24
CA ALA A 52 8.84 -0.66 3.49
C ALA A 52 8.06 -1.14 4.73
N ARG A 53 6.72 -1.19 4.62
CA ARG A 53 5.82 -1.68 5.68
C ARG A 53 5.97 -3.18 5.94
N ASP A 54 6.53 -3.94 5.00
CA ASP A 54 6.84 -5.36 5.17
C ASP A 54 8.33 -5.60 5.48
N LEU A 55 9.23 -5.12 4.61
CA LEU A 55 10.66 -5.39 4.73
C LEU A 55 11.30 -4.83 6.00
N GLY A 56 10.93 -3.61 6.41
CA GLY A 56 11.49 -2.98 7.61
C GLY A 56 11.25 -3.83 8.86
N PRO A 57 9.99 -4.13 9.21
CA PRO A 57 9.66 -5.03 10.30
C PRO A 57 10.26 -6.43 10.16
N ARG A 58 10.37 -6.96 8.93
CA ARG A 58 10.98 -8.29 8.68
C ARG A 58 12.47 -8.31 8.98
N ILE A 59 13.21 -7.30 8.54
CA ILE A 59 14.64 -7.14 8.86
C ILE A 59 14.83 -6.97 10.37
N ALA A 60 14.00 -6.16 11.02
CA ALA A 60 14.03 -6.00 12.47
C ALA A 60 13.78 -7.33 13.19
N HIS A 61 12.78 -8.10 12.77
CA HIS A 61 12.50 -9.44 13.30
C HIS A 61 13.69 -10.40 13.12
N ALA A 62 14.36 -10.35 11.97
CA ALA A 62 15.52 -11.19 11.69
C ALA A 62 16.73 -10.86 12.56
N VAL A 63 17.03 -9.57 12.78
CA VAL A 63 18.24 -9.13 13.49
C VAL A 63 18.06 -9.05 15.00
N LEU A 64 16.89 -8.65 15.49
CA LEU A 64 16.70 -8.42 16.93
C LEU A 64 16.65 -9.74 17.72
N PRO A 65 17.23 -9.78 18.93
CA PRO A 65 17.18 -10.94 19.80
C PRO A 65 15.82 -11.05 20.49
N ILE A 66 14.83 -11.60 19.79
CA ILE A 66 13.47 -11.82 20.30
C ILE A 66 13.39 -13.25 20.86
N ALA A 67 13.10 -13.39 22.15
CA ALA A 67 12.96 -14.69 22.80
C ALA A 67 11.84 -15.52 22.17
N GLY A 68 12.13 -16.77 21.78
CA GLY A 68 11.15 -17.67 21.18
C GLY A 68 10.71 -17.29 19.76
N LYS A 69 11.45 -16.44 19.04
CA LYS A 69 11.09 -16.07 17.66
C LYS A 69 11.17 -17.24 16.68
N GLY A 70 10.24 -17.28 15.73
CA GLY A 70 10.24 -18.23 14.62
C GLY A 70 11.08 -17.75 13.43
N ASP A 71 10.87 -18.39 12.28
CA ASP A 71 11.44 -17.96 11.00
C ASP A 71 10.88 -16.59 10.56
N SER A 72 11.67 -15.82 9.80
CA SER A 72 11.25 -14.50 9.27
C SER A 72 10.54 -14.59 7.91
N ASP A 73 10.25 -15.80 7.43
CA ASP A 73 9.55 -16.12 6.19
C ASP A 73 10.18 -15.43 4.96
N TRP A 74 11.48 -15.60 4.81
CA TRP A 74 12.24 -14.99 3.72
C TRP A 74 11.84 -15.51 2.33
N ALA A 75 11.33 -16.74 2.24
CA ALA A 75 10.82 -17.31 1.00
C ALA A 75 9.64 -16.50 0.42
N TYR A 76 8.80 -15.92 1.27
CA TYR A 76 7.68 -15.07 0.86
C TYR A 76 8.06 -13.58 0.69
N SER A 77 9.19 -13.14 1.27
CA SER A 77 9.56 -11.71 1.40
C SER A 77 9.60 -10.89 0.10
N TRP A 78 9.80 -11.51 -1.06
CA TRP A 78 9.81 -10.81 -2.34
C TRP A 78 8.40 -10.42 -2.83
N VAL A 79 7.36 -11.15 -2.41
CA VAL A 79 5.96 -10.90 -2.79
C VAL A 79 5.47 -9.52 -2.32
N PRO A 80 5.60 -9.13 -1.03
CA PRO A 80 5.22 -7.81 -0.53
C PRO A 80 6.16 -6.68 -0.99
N VAL A 81 7.18 -6.98 -1.81
CA VAL A 81 8.05 -5.97 -2.44
C VAL A 81 7.64 -5.77 -3.90
N VAL A 82 7.72 -6.84 -4.70
CA VAL A 82 7.44 -6.78 -6.14
C VAL A 82 5.96 -6.53 -6.40
N GLY A 83 5.08 -7.18 -5.64
CA GLY A 83 3.63 -7.06 -5.79
C GLY A 83 3.12 -5.63 -5.60
N PRO A 84 3.55 -4.89 -4.57
CA PRO A 84 3.24 -3.48 -4.42
C PRO A 84 3.86 -2.56 -5.48
N ILE A 85 5.11 -2.78 -5.88
CA ILE A 85 5.74 -1.96 -6.93
C ILE A 85 4.93 -2.05 -8.23
N ILE A 86 4.60 -3.28 -8.67
CA ILE A 86 3.77 -3.50 -9.86
C ILE A 86 2.40 -2.86 -9.67
N GLY A 87 1.74 -3.10 -8.54
CA GLY A 87 0.41 -2.53 -8.27
C GLY A 87 0.41 -1.01 -8.29
N GLY A 88 1.41 -0.37 -7.69
CA GLY A 88 1.53 1.08 -7.62
C GLY A 88 1.76 1.71 -8.99
N VAL A 89 2.65 1.14 -9.81
CA VAL A 89 2.85 1.58 -11.20
C VAL A 89 1.55 1.45 -12.00
N LEU A 90 0.87 0.32 -11.92
CA LEU A 90 -0.41 0.12 -12.62
C LEU A 90 -1.50 1.10 -12.14
N GLY A 91 -1.57 1.38 -10.84
CA GLY A 91 -2.53 2.34 -10.27
C GLY A 91 -2.28 3.77 -10.74
N ALA A 92 -1.01 4.18 -10.79
CA ALA A 92 -0.63 5.48 -11.31
C ALA A 92 -0.93 5.63 -12.81
N LEU A 93 -0.57 4.62 -13.62
CA LEU A 93 -0.87 4.60 -15.05
C LEU A 93 -2.38 4.64 -15.31
N PHE A 94 -3.16 3.87 -14.54
CA PHE A 94 -4.62 3.88 -14.64
C PHE A 94 -5.21 5.26 -14.38
N TYR A 95 -4.76 5.93 -13.32
CA TYR A 95 -5.15 7.30 -13.03
C TYR A 95 -4.79 8.25 -14.19
N SER A 96 -3.56 8.21 -14.69
CA SER A 96 -3.12 9.09 -15.78
C SER A 96 -3.89 8.88 -17.10
N LEU A 97 -4.29 7.64 -17.40
CA LEU A 97 -5.06 7.31 -18.61
C LEU A 97 -6.51 7.75 -18.54
N LEU A 98 -7.17 7.56 -17.38
CA LEU A 98 -8.58 7.91 -17.21
C LEU A 98 -8.82 9.36 -16.83
N TRP A 99 -7.83 9.98 -16.19
CA TRP A 99 -7.95 11.32 -15.61
C TRP A 99 -6.85 12.25 -16.11
N PRO A 100 -6.67 12.39 -17.43
CA PRO A 100 -5.61 13.20 -18.00
C PRO A 100 -5.73 14.65 -17.55
N ALA A 101 -4.58 15.28 -17.30
CA ALA A 101 -4.50 16.73 -17.21
C ALA A 101 -4.62 17.28 -18.64
N LEU A 102 -5.74 17.94 -18.93
CA LEU A 102 -5.90 18.75 -20.13
C LEU A 102 -5.33 20.16 -19.88
#